data_AF-A0A527VQ63-F1
#
_entry.id   AF-A0A527VQ63-F1
#
_cell.length_a   1.000
_cell.length_b   1.000
_cell.length_c   1.000
_cell.angle_alpha   90.00
_cell.angle_beta   90.00
_cell.angle_gamma   90.00
#
_symmetry.space_group_name_H-M   'P 1'
#
loop_
_entity.id
_entity.type
_entity.pdbx_description
1 polymer ?
#
loop_
_entity_poly.entity_id
_entity_poly.type
_entity_poly.pdbx_seq_one_letter_code
_entity_poly.pdbx_strand_id
1 'polypeptide(L)'
;MKSFLKYREIWLLAGIVVLIGLISTRFPGFANPANLRQVFNDTSILMILALGQMVVILTRSIDLSMASNLCFTGMVVAMLNAAHPAIPIPVLIVVALALGL
;
A
#
# COMPACT_ATOMS: atom_id res chain seq x y z
N MET A 1 -28.06 -18.98 12.77
CA MET A 1 -26.62 -19.15 12.42
C MET A 1 -26.31 -19.18 10.91
N LYS A 2 -27.28 -19.24 9.98
CA LYS A 2 -27.02 -19.26 8.51
C LYS A 2 -26.83 -17.88 7.84
N SER A 3 -26.93 -16.78 8.58
CA SER A 3 -26.86 -15.42 8.00
C SER A 3 -25.43 -14.89 7.87
N PHE A 4 -24.51 -15.27 8.76
CA PHE A 4 -23.14 -14.76 8.75
C PHE A 4 -22.36 -15.17 7.49
N LEU A 5 -22.56 -16.40 6.98
CA LEU A 5 -21.85 -16.90 5.78
C LEU A 5 -22.25 -16.23 4.46
N LYS A 6 -23.28 -15.36 4.45
CA LYS A 6 -23.65 -14.58 3.26
C LYS A 6 -22.81 -13.32 3.08
N TYR A 7 -22.17 -12.82 4.13
CA TYR A 7 -21.38 -11.59 4.05
C TYR A 7 -20.03 -11.88 3.40
N ARG A 8 -19.71 -11.13 2.35
CA ARG A 8 -18.44 -11.26 1.61
C ARG A 8 -17.25 -10.97 2.52
N GLU A 9 -17.46 -10.08 3.48
CA GLU A 9 -16.49 -9.62 4.47
C GLU A 9 -15.95 -10.79 5.32
N ILE A 10 -16.79 -11.77 5.64
CA ILE A 10 -16.39 -12.94 6.42
C ILE A 10 -15.46 -13.84 5.60
N TRP A 11 -15.74 -14.00 4.31
CA TRP A 11 -14.87 -14.77 3.41
C TRP A 11 -13.53 -14.08 3.17
N LEU A 12 -13.53 -12.74 3.08
CA LEU A 12 -12.30 -11.95 2.99
C LEU A 12 -11.46 -12.10 4.27
N LEU A 13 -12.08 -11.98 5.45
CA LEU A 13 -11.42 -12.19 6.74
C LEU A 13 -10.85 -13.61 6.85
N ALA A 14 -11.62 -14.63 6.49
CA ALA A 14 -11.16 -16.01 6.47
C ALA A 14 -9.96 -16.19 5.54
N GLY A 15 -9.99 -15.61 4.34
CA GLY A 15 -8.88 -15.64 3.40
C GLY A 15 -7.60 -15.01 3.97
N ILE A 16 -7.72 -13.84 4.62
CA ILE A 16 -6.59 -13.16 5.27
C ILE A 16 -5.99 -14.05 6.38
N VAL A 17 -6.82 -14.62 7.24
CA VAL A 17 -6.36 -15.51 8.33
C VAL A 17 -5.65 -16.75 7.77
N VAL A 18 -6.20 -17.38 6.72
CA VAL A 18 -5.59 -18.53 6.06
C VAL A 18 -4.23 -18.15 5.47
N LEU A 19 -4.12 -17.01 4.79
CA LEU A 19 -2.84 -16.55 4.22
C LEU A 19 -1.81 -16.27 5.31
N ILE A 20 -2.18 -15.60 6.40
CA ILE A 20 -1.30 -15.37 7.55
C ILE A 20 -0.79 -16.71 8.11
N GLY A 21 -1.68 -17.69 8.30
CA GLY A 21 -1.32 -19.03 8.77
C GLY A 21 -0.34 -19.73 7.83
N LEU A 22 -0.67 -19.78 6.52
CA LEU A 22 0.17 -20.42 5.50
C LEU A 22 1.56 -19.79 5.42
N ILE A 23 1.65 -18.46 5.36
CA ILE A 23 2.94 -17.75 5.30
C ILE A 23 3.74 -17.98 6.58
N SER A 24 3.08 -18.02 7.74
CA SER A 24 3.73 -18.28 9.03
C SER A 24 4.37 -19.67 9.12
N THR A 25 3.91 -20.66 8.33
CA THR A 25 4.57 -21.98 8.26
C THR A 25 5.97 -21.92 7.64
N ARG A 26 6.23 -20.93 6.79
CA ARG A 26 7.53 -20.72 6.12
C ARG A 26 8.34 -19.58 6.74
N PHE A 27 7.67 -18.55 7.24
CA PHE A 27 8.28 -17.41 7.91
C PHE A 27 7.56 -17.15 9.25
N PRO A 28 7.95 -17.82 10.35
CA PRO A 28 7.23 -17.73 11.62
C PRO A 28 7.18 -16.32 12.22
N GLY A 29 8.12 -15.44 11.82
CA GLY A 29 8.10 -14.02 12.19
C GLY A 29 6.96 -13.22 11.55
N PHE A 30 6.27 -13.76 10.53
CA PHE A 30 5.23 -13.05 9.79
C PHE A 30 4.07 -12.60 10.68
N ALA A 31 3.56 -13.51 11.51
CA ALA A 31 2.43 -13.27 12.42
C ALA A 31 2.83 -12.52 13.71
N ASN A 32 4.09 -12.08 13.85
CA ASN A 32 4.50 -11.26 14.98
C ASN A 32 3.70 -9.95 14.99
N PRO A 33 3.04 -9.57 16.11
CA PRO A 33 2.31 -8.31 16.22
C PRO A 33 3.13 -7.07 15.84
N ALA A 34 4.45 -7.08 16.06
CA ALA A 34 5.32 -5.98 15.61
C ALA A 34 5.41 -5.90 14.08
N ASN A 35 5.57 -7.04 13.41
CA ASN A 35 5.63 -7.12 11.95
C ASN A 35 4.27 -6.76 11.32
N LEU A 36 3.17 -7.26 11.89
CA LEU A 36 1.83 -6.90 11.43
C LEU A 36 1.58 -5.39 11.54
N ARG A 37 1.95 -4.75 12.66
CA ARG A 37 1.86 -3.29 12.80
C ARG A 37 2.68 -2.56 11.74
N GLN A 38 3.88 -3.03 11.44
CA GLN A 38 4.73 -2.44 10.41
C GLN A 38 4.05 -2.52 9.03
N VAL A 39 3.50 -3.68 8.66
CA VAL A 39 2.78 -3.85 7.38
C VAL A 39 1.58 -2.88 7.28
N PHE A 40 0.81 -2.71 8.36
CA PHE A 40 -0.29 -1.74 8.39
C PHE A 40 0.20 -0.30 8.25
N ASN A 41 1.31 0.06 8.91
CA ASN A 41 1.91 1.40 8.79
C ASN A 41 2.44 1.65 7.37
N ASP A 42 3.11 0.69 6.75
CA ASP A 42 3.63 0.82 5.39
C ASP A 42 2.50 0.99 4.37
N THR A 43 1.35 0.35 4.62
CA THR A 43 0.15 0.46 3.76
C THR A 43 -0.69 1.71 4.07
N SER A 44 -0.48 2.36 5.22
CA SER A 44 -1.32 3.48 5.68
C SER A 44 -1.36 4.65 4.70
N ILE A 45 -0.23 4.95 4.06
CA ILE A 45 -0.12 6.04 3.08
C ILE A 45 -1.06 5.77 1.89
N LEU A 46 -1.07 4.54 1.37
CA LEU A 46 -1.96 4.16 0.27
C LEU A 46 -3.43 4.21 0.69
N MET A 47 -3.75 3.82 1.93
CA MET A 47 -5.12 3.93 2.46
C MET A 47 -5.57 5.39 2.57
N ILE A 48 -4.71 6.28 3.06
CA ILE A 48 -5.00 7.73 3.15
C ILE A 48 -5.24 8.32 1.76
N LEU A 49 -4.40 7.98 0.78
CA LEU A 49 -4.56 8.41 -0.61
C LEU A 49 -5.86 7.89 -1.23
N ALA A 50 -6.20 6.62 -1.02
CA ALA A 50 -7.43 6.02 -1.53
C ALA A 50 -8.69 6.71 -0.97
N LEU A 51 -8.67 7.12 0.30
CA LEU A 51 -9.77 7.90 0.89
C LEU A 51 -9.93 9.27 0.21
N GLY A 52 -8.84 9.95 -0.13
CA GLY A 52 -8.88 11.18 -0.91
C GLY A 52 -9.43 10.97 -2.33
N GLN A 53 -8.98 9.91 -3.00
CA GLN A 53 -9.43 9.54 -4.35
C GLN A 53 -10.92 9.15 -4.37
N MET A 54 -11.45 8.56 -3.29
CA MET A 54 -12.88 8.24 -3.19
C MET A 54 -13.76 9.49 -3.33
N VAL A 55 -13.38 10.62 -2.72
CA VAL A 55 -14.14 11.89 -2.84
C VAL A 55 -14.14 12.38 -4.29
N VAL A 56 -12.99 12.31 -4.96
CA VAL A 56 -12.81 12.71 -6.36
C VAL A 56 -13.67 11.83 -7.29
N ILE A 57 -13.68 10.52 -7.07
CA ILE A 57 -14.53 9.57 -7.80
C ILE A 57 -16.03 9.86 -7.57
N LEU A 58 -16.44 10.12 -6.33
CA LEU A 58 -17.84 10.42 -5.99
C LEU A 58 -18.34 11.72 -6.63
N THR A 59 -17.46 12.71 -6.76
CA THR A 59 -17.76 13.97 -7.50
C THR A 59 -17.74 13.80 -9.02
N ARG A 60 -17.63 12.56 -9.52
CA ARG A 60 -17.56 12.17 -10.95
C ARG A 60 -16.36 12.76 -11.70
N SER A 61 -15.38 13.25 -10.97
CA SER A 61 -14.08 13.61 -11.52
C SER A 61 -13.22 12.35 -11.48
N ILE A 62 -13.27 11.50 -12.51
CA ILE A 62 -12.45 10.27 -12.51
C ILE A 62 -11.00 10.67 -12.82
N ASP A 63 -10.24 11.00 -11.77
CA ASP A 63 -8.82 11.33 -11.90
C ASP A 63 -7.96 10.06 -11.77
N LEU A 64 -7.72 9.42 -12.92
CA LEU A 64 -6.79 8.28 -13.00
C LEU A 64 -5.32 8.72 -12.85
N SER A 65 -5.02 10.01 -13.05
CA SER A 65 -3.65 10.51 -13.12
C SER A 65 -2.93 10.49 -11.76
N MET A 66 -3.65 10.68 -10.66
CA MET A 66 -3.10 10.62 -9.30
C MET A 66 -2.49 9.25 -8.96
N ALA A 67 -3.16 8.16 -9.33
CA ALA A 67 -2.65 6.81 -9.09
C ALA A 67 -1.42 6.51 -9.96
N SER A 68 -1.45 6.89 -11.25
CA SER A 68 -0.31 6.69 -12.14
C SER A 68 0.90 7.53 -11.73
N ASN A 69 0.68 8.76 -11.29
CA ASN A 69 1.74 9.67 -10.88
C ASN A 69 2.47 9.18 -9.62
N LEU A 70 1.71 8.72 -8.61
CA LEU A 70 2.29 8.11 -7.41
C LEU A 70 3.16 6.89 -7.76
N CYS A 71 2.63 5.98 -8.58
CA CYS A 71 3.36 4.77 -8.99
C CYS A 71 4.60 5.11 -9.81
N PHE A 72 4.49 6.02 -10.78
CA PHE A 72 5.61 6.44 -11.62
C PHE A 72 6.72 7.10 -10.79
N THR A 73 6.37 8.13 -10.03
CA THR A 73 7.33 8.87 -9.19
C THR A 73 7.95 7.94 -8.15
N GLY A 74 7.16 7.11 -7.48
CA GLY A 74 7.65 6.13 -6.50
C GLY A 74 8.62 5.13 -7.11
N MET A 75 8.32 4.59 -8.29
CA MET A 75 9.21 3.66 -9.00
C MET A 75 10.50 4.32 -9.45
N VAL A 76 10.45 5.54 -10.00
CA VAL A 76 11.65 6.27 -10.42
C VAL A 76 12.56 6.51 -9.21
N VAL A 77 12.02 6.99 -8.09
CA VAL A 77 12.79 7.26 -6.88
C VAL A 77 13.36 5.97 -6.28
N ALA A 78 12.56 4.89 -6.23
CA ALA A 78 13.01 3.59 -5.73
C ALA A 78 14.13 2.98 -6.58
N MET A 79 13.97 3.01 -7.91
CA MET A 79 14.98 2.50 -8.85
C MET A 79 16.24 3.35 -8.83
N LEU A 80 16.11 4.67 -8.73
CA LEU A 80 17.25 5.59 -8.62
C LEU A 80 18.04 5.33 -7.33
N ASN A 81 17.36 5.16 -6.20
CA ASN A 81 17.99 4.82 -4.93
C ASN A 81 18.64 3.43 -4.97
N ALA A 82 18.03 2.46 -5.65
CA ALA A 82 18.59 1.12 -5.81
C ALA A 82 19.84 1.12 -6.71
N ALA A 83 19.84 1.88 -7.81
CA ALA A 83 20.97 2.00 -8.73
C ALA A 83 22.11 2.85 -8.16
N HIS A 84 21.80 3.89 -7.39
CA HIS A 84 22.76 4.82 -6.81
C HIS A 84 22.48 5.07 -5.31
N PRO A 85 22.84 4.13 -4.41
CA PRO A 85 22.54 4.24 -2.98
C PRO A 85 23.27 5.38 -2.26
N ALA A 86 24.31 5.95 -2.88
CA ALA A 86 25.08 7.07 -2.31
C ALA A 86 24.38 8.44 -2.50
N ILE A 87 23.29 8.50 -3.27
CA ILE A 87 22.53 9.74 -3.45
C ILE A 87 21.90 10.14 -2.11
N PRO A 88 22.11 11.38 -1.63
CA PRO A 88 21.48 11.84 -0.39
C PRO A 88 19.95 11.86 -0.49
N ILE A 89 19.26 11.44 0.57
CA ILE A 89 17.79 11.42 0.66
C ILE A 89 17.14 12.78 0.26
N PRO A 90 17.66 13.96 0.66
CA PRO A 90 17.08 15.23 0.24
C PRO A 90 17.03 15.41 -1.28
N VAL A 91 18.00 14.87 -2.02
CA VAL A 91 18.01 14.93 -3.49
C VAL A 91 16.90 14.06 -4.07
N LEU A 92 16.69 12.86 -3.52
CA LEU A 92 15.58 11.98 -3.92
C LEU A 92 14.22 12.64 -3.68
N ILE A 93 14.07 13.39 -2.59
CA ILE A 93 12.85 14.17 -2.30
C ILE A 93 12.63 15.25 -3.37
N VAL A 94 13.68 15.98 -3.77
CA VAL A 94 13.58 17.00 -4.83
C VAL A 94 13.17 16.37 -6.16
N VAL A 95 13.74 15.22 -6.51
CA VAL A 95 13.34 14.47 -7.72
C VAL A 95 11.89 14.02 -7.63
N ALA A 96 11.45 13.50 -6.48
CA ALA A 96 10.07 13.09 -6.26
C ALA A 96 9.09 14.26 -6.46
N LEU A 97 9.42 15.44 -5.92
CA LEU A 97 8.60 16.65 -6.09
C LEU A 97 8.57 17.11 -7.54
N ALA A 98 9.71 17.10 -8.24
CA ALA A 98 9.81 17.53 -9.63
C ALA A 98 9.03 16.64 -10.60
N LEU A 99 8.97 15.33 -10.34
CA LEU A 99 8.24 14.36 -11.17
C LEU A 99 6.76 14.25 -10.79
N GLY A 100 6.44 14.45 -9.51
CA GLY A 100 5.10 14.30 -8.96
C GLY A 100 4.21 15.54 -9.07
N LEU A 101 4.75 16.68 -9.51
CA LEU A 101 4.02 17.93 -9.73
C LEU A 101 3.25 17.96 -11.07
#